data_AF-A0A4D6HB58-F1
#
_entry.id   AF-A0A4D6HB58-F1
#
_cell.length_a   1.000
_cell.length_b   1.000
_cell.length_c   1.000
_cell.angle_alpha   90.00
_cell.angle_beta   90.00
_cell.angle_gamma   90.00
#
_symmetry.space_group_name_H-M   'P 1'
#
loop_
_entity.id
_entity.type
_entity.pdbx_description
1 polymer ?
#
loop_
_entity_poly.entity_id
_entity_poly.type
_entity_poly.pdbx_seq_one_letter_code
_entity_poly.pdbx_strand_id
1 'polypeptide(L)'
;MSRGLTDPIVRRELGASVSNALVGVLLALVVGIAPTLTWLVPVVAGFAFGVAAVTDRAPGGMGLSYSVIALAALLFAGLWLTGRPILGAIPLVLFGTALGFGGNRLVFGLLLPVPESRRAHVRE
;
A
#
# COMPACT_ATOMS: atom_id res chain seq x y z
N MET A 1 -2.81 -25.75 4.40
CA MET A 1 -2.49 -24.38 4.87
C MET A 1 -1.68 -23.53 3.87
N SER A 2 -1.59 -23.86 2.56
CA SER A 2 -0.67 -23.14 1.64
C SER A 2 -1.23 -22.80 0.24
N ARG A 3 -2.52 -23.03 -0.05
CA ARG A 3 -3.07 -22.72 -1.39
C ARG A 3 -3.11 -21.21 -1.72
N GLY A 4 -3.15 -20.34 -0.71
CA GLY A 4 -3.22 -18.89 -0.90
C GLY A 4 -1.92 -18.26 -1.42
N LEU A 5 -0.74 -18.78 -1.04
CA LEU A 5 0.56 -18.25 -1.52
C LEU A 5 0.89 -18.70 -2.95
N THR A 6 0.26 -19.78 -3.42
CA THR A 6 0.42 -20.28 -4.79
C THR A 6 -0.45 -19.51 -5.78
N ASP A 7 -1.41 -18.72 -5.30
CA ASP A 7 -2.23 -17.87 -6.15
C ASP A 7 -1.35 -16.76 -6.77
N PRO A 8 -1.24 -16.70 -8.12
CA PRO A 8 -0.37 -15.73 -8.79
C PRO A 8 -0.72 -14.27 -8.45
N ILE A 9 -1.98 -13.99 -8.11
CA ILE A 9 -2.44 -12.65 -7.72
C ILE A 9 -1.83 -12.27 -6.37
N VAL A 10 -1.95 -13.17 -5.38
CA VAL A 10 -1.45 -12.97 -4.03
C VAL A 10 0.08 -12.82 -4.04
N ARG A 11 0.77 -13.65 -4.83
CA ARG A 11 2.24 -13.59 -4.97
C ARG A 11 2.71 -12.28 -5.62
N ARG A 12 2.02 -11.79 -6.66
CA ARG A 12 2.36 -10.53 -7.33
C ARG A 12 2.16 -9.33 -6.41
N GLU A 13 1.06 -9.28 -5.68
CA GLU A 13 0.74 -8.15 -4.81
C GLU A 13 1.59 -8.13 -3.53
N LEU A 14 1.87 -9.29 -2.94
CA LEU A 14 2.87 -9.39 -1.86
C LEU A 14 4.27 -9.01 -2.36
N GLY A 15 4.64 -9.43 -3.57
CA GLY A 15 5.91 -9.03 -4.20
C GLY A 15 6.02 -7.51 -4.33
N ALA A 16 4.99 -6.85 -4.86
CA ALA A 16 4.95 -5.39 -4.97
C ALA A 16 5.02 -4.69 -3.60
N SER A 17 4.32 -5.23 -2.60
CA SER A 17 4.38 -4.75 -1.22
C SER A 17 5.80 -4.84 -0.64
N VAL A 18 6.49 -5.97 -0.83
CA VAL A 18 7.87 -6.17 -0.37
C VAL A 18 8.82 -5.23 -1.10
N SER A 19 8.66 -5.06 -2.42
CA SER A 19 9.45 -4.10 -3.20
C SER A 19 9.26 -2.67 -2.68
N ASN A 20 8.03 -2.24 -2.39
CA ASN A 20 7.78 -0.92 -1.81
C ASN A 20 8.43 -0.75 -0.43
N ALA A 21 8.37 -1.77 0.42
CA ALA A 21 9.04 -1.73 1.72
C ALA A 21 10.56 -1.60 1.55
N LEU A 22 11.17 -2.39 0.66
CA LEU A 22 12.61 -2.34 0.38
C LEU A 22 13.03 -0.99 -0.19
N VAL A 23 12.29 -0.44 -1.15
CA VAL A 23 12.57 0.88 -1.73
C VAL A 23 12.42 1.96 -0.66
N GLY A 24 11.40 1.88 0.19
CA GLY A 24 11.22 2.78 1.33
C GLY A 24 12.40 2.73 2.30
N VAL A 25 12.87 1.53 2.67
CA VAL A 25 14.03 1.35 3.55
C VAL A 25 15.31 1.88 2.91
N LEU A 26 15.58 1.58 1.64
CA LEU A 26 16.76 2.09 0.93
C LEU A 26 16.73 3.63 0.84
N LEU A 27 15.58 4.22 0.55
CA LEU A 27 15.42 5.68 0.55
C LEU A 27 15.62 6.28 1.95
N ALA A 28 15.11 5.63 2.99
CA ALA A 28 15.34 6.06 4.38
C ALA A 28 16.82 6.07 4.75
N LEU A 29 17.62 5.11 4.24
CA LEU A 29 19.06 5.07 4.47
C LEU A 29 19.82 6.20 3.76
N VAL A 30 19.38 6.58 2.55
CA VAL A 30 20.06 7.61 1.74
C VAL A 30 19.65 9.02 2.15
N VAL A 31 18.35 9.23 2.37
CA VAL A 31 17.74 10.56 2.52
C VAL A 31 17.36 10.86 3.98
N GLY A 32 17.39 9.84 4.84
CA GLY A 32 16.91 9.93 6.22
C GLY A 32 15.39 9.84 6.32
N ILE A 33 14.90 9.79 7.55
CA ILE A 33 13.47 9.88 7.88
C ILE A 33 13.23 11.16 8.67
N ALA A 34 12.08 11.79 8.46
CA ALA A 34 11.62 12.88 9.31
C ALA A 34 10.95 12.29 10.57
N PRO A 35 11.58 12.30 11.77
CA PRO A 35 11.05 11.58 12.93
C PRO A 35 9.69 12.13 13.40
N THR A 36 9.49 13.44 13.21
CA THR A 36 8.24 14.15 13.49
C THR A 36 7.07 13.73 12.58
N LEU A 37 7.35 12.98 11.51
CA LEU A 37 6.36 12.50 10.55
C LEU A 37 6.11 10.98 10.64
N THR A 38 6.66 10.28 11.64
CA THR A 38 6.46 8.83 11.83
C THR A 38 4.99 8.41 11.94
N TRP A 39 4.11 9.31 12.40
CA TRP A 39 2.66 9.13 12.41
C TRP A 39 2.06 8.90 11.01
N LEU A 40 2.76 9.28 9.93
CA LEU A 40 2.33 8.99 8.56
C LEU A 40 2.26 7.49 8.30
N VAL A 41 3.11 6.68 8.92
CA VAL A 41 3.16 5.23 8.68
C VAL A 41 1.82 4.56 8.98
N PRO A 42 1.25 4.64 10.21
CA PRO A 42 -0.05 4.02 10.49
C PRO A 42 -1.20 4.64 9.70
N VAL A 43 -1.16 5.95 9.40
CA VAL A 43 -2.20 6.62 8.59
C VAL A 43 -2.22 6.08 7.16
N VAL A 44 -1.06 6.06 6.50
CA VAL A 44 -0.92 5.56 5.13
C VAL A 44 -1.20 4.06 5.08
N ALA A 45 -0.75 3.29 6.07
CA ALA A 45 -1.04 1.85 6.15
C ALA A 45 -2.53 1.57 6.28
N GLY A 46 -3.23 2.26 7.18
CA GLY A 46 -4.68 2.10 7.35
C GLY A 46 -5.45 2.47 6.09
N PHE A 47 -5.08 3.59 5.45
CA PHE A 47 -5.72 4.02 4.21
C PHE A 47 -5.48 3.03 3.07
N ALA A 48 -4.22 2.62 2.84
CA ALA A 48 -3.88 1.65 1.80
C ALA A 48 -4.55 0.29 2.04
N PHE A 49 -4.64 -0.16 3.30
CA PHE A 49 -5.40 -1.36 3.66
C PHE A 49 -6.88 -1.21 3.31
N GLY A 50 -7.52 -0.10 3.72
CA GLY A 50 -8.92 0.18 3.44
C GLY A 50 -9.21 0.23 1.94
N VAL A 51 -8.37 0.90 1.16
CA VAL A 51 -8.47 0.95 -0.30
C VAL A 51 -8.35 -0.45 -0.89
N ALA A 52 -7.38 -1.25 -0.45
CA ALA A 52 -7.21 -2.62 -0.92
C ALA A 52 -8.43 -3.49 -0.59
N ALA A 53 -8.94 -3.36 0.64
CA ALA A 53 -10.13 -4.07 1.12
C ALA A 53 -11.39 -3.71 0.33
N VAL A 54 -11.58 -2.43 -0.03
CA VAL A 54 -12.70 -1.98 -0.87
C VAL A 54 -12.52 -2.46 -2.31
N THR A 55 -11.29 -2.37 -2.84
CA THR A 55 -10.95 -2.81 -4.20
C THR A 55 -11.18 -4.30 -4.40
N ASP A 56 -10.94 -5.11 -3.38
CA ASP A 56 -11.20 -6.56 -3.44
C ASP A 56 -12.70 -6.89 -3.50
N ARG A 57 -13.58 -5.95 -3.14
CA ARG A 57 -15.03 -6.14 -3.03
C ARG A 57 -15.83 -5.41 -4.11
N ALA A 58 -15.29 -4.37 -4.75
CA ALA A 58 -16.00 -3.55 -5.72
C ALA A 58 -15.51 -3.80 -7.17
N PRO A 59 -16.43 -3.86 -8.17
CA PRO A 59 -16.06 -3.94 -9.59
C PRO A 59 -15.54 -2.57 -10.07
N GLY A 60 -14.25 -2.28 -9.86
CA GLY A 60 -13.69 -0.96 -10.24
C GLY A 60 -12.24 -0.70 -9.81
N GLY A 61 -11.41 -1.73 -9.69
CA GLY A 61 -10.10 -1.65 -9.00
C GLY A 61 -9.07 -0.63 -9.54
N MET A 62 -9.23 -0.11 -10.76
CA MET A 62 -8.39 0.98 -11.28
C MET A 62 -8.72 2.35 -10.69
N GLY A 63 -9.98 2.65 -10.39
CA GLY A 63 -10.36 3.98 -9.87
C GLY A 63 -9.79 4.25 -8.48
N LEU A 64 -9.59 3.20 -7.70
CA LEU A 64 -9.17 3.30 -6.31
C LEU A 64 -7.65 3.38 -6.13
N SER A 65 -6.84 2.82 -7.03
CA SER A 65 -5.38 3.06 -7.02
C SER A 65 -5.04 4.53 -7.27
N TYR A 66 -5.82 5.22 -8.13
CA TYR A 66 -5.69 6.66 -8.32
C TYR A 66 -5.99 7.46 -7.04
N SER A 67 -6.88 6.96 -6.17
CA SER A 67 -7.15 7.63 -4.88
C SER A 67 -5.95 7.61 -3.93
N VAL A 68 -5.17 6.52 -3.91
CA VAL A 68 -3.92 6.45 -3.12
C VAL A 68 -2.87 7.40 -3.66
N ILE A 69 -2.73 7.47 -4.99
CA ILE A 69 -1.81 8.40 -5.66
C ILE A 69 -2.25 9.85 -5.39
N ALA A 70 -3.53 10.16 -5.53
CA ALA A 70 -4.08 11.49 -5.27
C ALA A 70 -3.89 11.90 -3.80
N LEU A 71 -4.14 11.00 -2.85
CA LEU A 71 -3.93 11.28 -1.43
C LEU A 71 -2.44 11.51 -1.13
N ALA A 72 -1.54 10.71 -1.69
CA ALA A 72 -0.10 10.91 -1.54
C ALA A 72 0.34 12.26 -2.13
N ALA A 73 -0.18 12.63 -3.30
CA ALA A 73 0.08 13.92 -3.92
C ALA A 73 -0.42 15.09 -3.05
N LEU A 74 -1.63 14.99 -2.50
CA LEU A 74 -2.20 15.99 -1.58
C LEU A 74 -1.38 16.10 -0.29
N LEU A 75 -0.93 14.97 0.26
CA LEU A 75 -0.06 14.94 1.43
C LEU A 75 1.26 15.68 1.16
N PHE A 76 1.94 15.38 0.04
CA PHE A 76 3.18 16.04 -0.32
C PHE A 76 2.97 17.53 -0.63
N ALA A 77 1.87 17.90 -1.27
CA ALA A 77 1.51 19.30 -1.47
C ALA A 77 1.29 20.03 -0.14
N GLY A 78 0.59 19.41 0.82
CA GLY A 78 0.41 19.96 2.17
C GLY A 78 1.74 20.10 2.93
N LEU A 79 2.63 19.12 2.82
CA LEU A 79 3.98 19.20 3.41
C LEU A 79 4.81 20.32 2.76
N TRP A 80 4.73 20.49 1.44
CA TRP A 80 5.38 21.59 0.71
C TRP A 80 4.89 22.96 1.22
N LEU A 81 3.57 23.15 1.26
CA LEU A 81 2.95 24.40 1.67
C LEU A 81 3.24 24.77 3.13
N THR A 82 3.55 23.78 3.97
CA THR A 82 3.90 23.97 5.39
C THR A 82 5.41 24.02 5.65
N GLY A 83 6.23 24.05 4.60
CA GLY A 83 7.70 24.10 4.72
C GLY A 83 8.31 22.85 5.35
N ARG A 84 7.60 21.72 5.32
CA ARG A 84 8.03 20.46 5.92
C ARG A 84 8.91 19.63 4.97
N PRO A 85 9.83 18.80 5.49
CA PRO A 85 10.76 18.04 4.67
C PRO A 85 10.04 16.91 3.91
N ILE A 86 9.75 17.17 2.64
CA ILE A 86 9.06 16.22 1.73
C ILE A 86 9.89 14.94 1.53
N LEU A 87 11.19 15.12 1.32
CA LEU A 87 12.11 14.03 1.02
C LEU A 87 12.16 12.99 2.14
N GLY A 88 12.11 13.42 3.42
CA GLY A 88 12.07 12.52 4.58
C GLY A 88 10.70 11.88 4.86
N ALA A 89 9.64 12.32 4.17
CA ALA A 89 8.29 11.74 4.27
C ALA A 89 8.07 10.62 3.25
N ILE A 90 8.74 10.66 2.09
CA ILE A 90 8.61 9.64 1.03
C ILE A 90 8.88 8.21 1.55
N PRO A 91 9.97 7.94 2.30
CA PRO A 91 10.23 6.61 2.86
C PRO A 91 9.10 6.12 3.77
N LEU A 92 8.55 7.01 4.59
CA LEU A 92 7.49 6.70 5.55
C LEU A 92 6.17 6.37 4.85
N VAL A 93 5.84 7.13 3.80
CA VAL A 93 4.68 6.85 2.95
C VAL A 93 4.86 5.49 2.29
N LEU A 94 5.97 5.23 1.60
CA LEU A 94 6.23 3.94 0.93
C LEU A 94 6.14 2.75 1.89
N PHE A 95 6.71 2.89 3.08
CA PHE A 95 6.66 1.86 4.12
C PHE A 95 5.23 1.64 4.63
N GLY A 96 4.48 2.72 4.90
CA GLY A 96 3.07 2.63 5.25
C GLY A 96 2.24 1.94 4.16
N THR A 97 2.43 2.31 2.89
CA THR A 97 1.70 1.71 1.76
C THR A 97 2.00 0.21 1.63
N ALA A 98 3.25 -0.19 1.84
CA ALA A 98 3.64 -1.59 1.89
C ALA A 98 2.93 -2.33 3.03
N LEU A 99 2.91 -1.78 4.24
CA LEU A 99 2.20 -2.40 5.36
C LEU A 99 0.70 -2.53 5.10
N GLY A 100 0.07 -1.52 4.49
CA GLY A 100 -1.35 -1.55 4.17
C GLY A 100 -1.72 -2.61 3.13
N PHE A 101 -1.04 -2.61 1.98
CA PHE A 101 -1.30 -3.61 0.92
C PHE A 101 -0.89 -5.02 1.33
N GLY A 102 0.29 -5.16 1.93
CA GLY A 102 0.79 -6.44 2.45
C GLY A 102 -0.11 -6.99 3.54
N GLY A 103 -0.54 -6.14 4.48
CA GLY A 103 -1.49 -6.50 5.53
C GLY A 103 -2.83 -6.97 4.96
N ASN A 104 -3.39 -6.26 3.97
CA ASN A 104 -4.63 -6.68 3.32
C ASN A 104 -4.49 -8.06 2.67
N ARG A 105 -3.35 -8.36 2.04
CA ARG A 105 -3.11 -9.66 1.41
C ARG A 105 -2.82 -10.78 2.40
N LEU A 106 -2.20 -10.49 3.53
CA LEU A 106 -2.09 -11.46 4.61
C LEU A 106 -3.48 -11.80 5.16
N VAL A 107 -4.36 -10.83 5.33
CA VAL A 107 -5.71 -11.06 5.84
C VAL A 107 -6.62 -11.74 4.80
N PHE A 108 -6.72 -11.21 3.58
CA PHE A 108 -7.69 -11.65 2.57
C PHE A 108 -7.10 -12.53 1.45
N GLY A 109 -5.83 -12.90 1.53
CA GLY A 109 -5.18 -13.87 0.65
C GLY A 109 -4.67 -15.11 1.40
N LEU A 110 -4.24 -14.95 2.66
CA LEU A 110 -3.74 -16.06 3.48
C LEU A 110 -4.77 -16.56 4.50
N LEU A 111 -5.39 -15.66 5.26
CA LEU A 111 -6.31 -16.03 6.36
C LEU A 111 -7.76 -16.21 5.89
N LEU A 112 -8.24 -15.35 5.01
CA LEU A 112 -9.57 -15.40 4.41
C LEU A 112 -9.41 -15.59 2.89
N PRO A 113 -10.27 -16.41 2.25
CA PRO A 113 -10.21 -16.60 0.81
C PRO A 113 -10.56 -15.31 0.07
N VAL A 114 -9.80 -15.01 -0.99
CA VAL A 114 -10.04 -13.88 -1.89
C VAL A 114 -11.48 -13.96 -2.44
N PRO A 115 -12.27 -12.86 -2.41
CA PRO A 115 -13.64 -12.82 -2.91
C PRO A 115 -13.77 -13.31 -4.36
N GLU A 116 -14.86 -14.03 -4.67
CA GLU A 116 -15.11 -14.62 -5.99
C GLU A 116 -15.23 -13.57 -7.11
N SER A 117 -15.75 -12.39 -6.79
CA SER A 117 -15.87 -11.24 -7.70
C SER A 117 -14.54 -10.88 -8.38
N ARG A 118 -13.43 -10.99 -7.65
CA ARG A 118 -12.10 -10.68 -8.15
C ARG A 118 -11.49 -11.82 -8.97
N ARG A 119 -11.86 -13.08 -8.68
CA ARG A 119 -11.40 -14.25 -9.45
C ARG A 119 -12.05 -14.31 -10.82
N ALA A 120 -13.29 -13.84 -10.95
CA ALA A 120 -14.00 -13.79 -12.23
C ALA A 120 -13.30 -12.87 -13.24
N HIS A 121 -12.84 -11.68 -12.80
CA HIS A 121 -12.15 -10.69 -13.63
C HIS A 121 -10.74 -11.10 -14.12
N VAL A 122 -10.16 -12.18 -13.60
CA VAL A 122 -8.84 -12.69 -14.04
C VAL A 122 -8.97 -13.90 -14.97
N ARG A 123 -10.19 -14.46 -15.10
CA ARG A 123 -10.49 -15.58 -16.01
C ARG A 123 -11.05 -15.14 -17.36
N GLU A 124 -11.49 -13.90 -17.48
CA GLU A 124 -11.78 -13.21 -18.75
C GLU A 124 -10.50 -12.60 -19.32
#